data_AF-A0A972CWA8-F1
#
_entry.id   AF-A0A972CWA8-F1
#
_cell.length_a   1.000
_cell.length_b   1.000
_cell.length_c   1.000
_cell.angle_alpha   90.00
_cell.angle_beta   90.00
_cell.angle_gamma   90.00
#
_symmetry.space_group_name_H-M   'P 1'
#
loop_
_entity.id
_entity.type
_entity.pdbx_description
1 polymer ?
#
loop_
_entity_poly.entity_id
_entity_poly.type
_entity_poly.pdbx_seq_one_letter_code
_entity_poly.pdbx_strand_id
1 'polypeptide(L)' 'MDFDLDNTLVVGISSRALFELEGENDIYESKGVKAYSDYQLEHENKILKPGSAFQLAKALNNLNKIDDKLRLTEIIIMS' A
#
# COMPACT_ATOMS: atom_id res chain seq x y z
N MET A 1 -16.26 -12.27 6.83
CA MET A 1 -16.44 -11.09 7.70
C MET A 1 -17.17 -10.08 6.85
N ASP A 2 -18.41 -9.77 7.20
CA ASP A 2 -19.11 -8.64 6.60
C ASP A 2 -18.57 -7.39 7.31
N PHE A 3 -17.83 -6.59 6.56
CA PHE A 3 -17.42 -5.27 7.02
C PHE A 3 -18.58 -4.32 6.74
N ASP A 4 -19.20 -3.78 7.79
CA ASP A 4 -20.12 -2.67 7.65
C ASP A 4 -19.30 -1.41 7.35
N LEU A 5 -19.45 -0.89 6.13
CA LEU A 5 -18.72 0.26 5.60
C LEU A 5 -19.64 1.44 5.29
N ASP A 6 -20.94 1.35 5.62
CA ASP A 6 -21.93 2.36 5.23
C ASP A 6 -21.60 3.76 5.77
N ASN A 7 -20.89 3.82 6.91
CA ASN A 7 -20.44 5.06 7.54
C ASN A 7 -18.91 5.23 7.55
N THR A 8 -18.20 4.49 6.71
CA THR A 8 -16.73 4.50 6.64
C THR A 8 -16.26 5.09 5.31
N LEU A 9 -15.30 6.02 5.35
CA LEU A 9 -14.63 6.48 4.13
C LEU A 9 -13.68 5.38 3.62
N VAL A 10 -14.07 4.72 2.53
CA VAL A 10 -13.26 3.69 1.89
C VAL A 10 -12.36 4.33 0.84
N VAL A 11 -11.04 4.11 0.95
CA VAL A 11 -10.04 4.66 0.04
C VAL A 11 -9.23 3.53 -0.59
N GLY A 12 -9.36 3.38 -1.92
CA GLY A 12 -8.50 2.51 -2.71
C GLY A 12 -7.16 3.20 -3.01
N ILE A 13 -6.04 2.58 -2.63
CA ILE A 13 -4.69 3.12 -2.86
C ILE A 13 -3.86 2.08 -3.61
N SER A 14 -3.24 2.49 -4.72
CA SER A 14 -2.30 1.63 -5.46
C SER A 14 -1.08 1.29 -4.61
N SER A 15 -0.64 0.03 -4.66
CA SER A 15 0.60 -0.43 -3.99
C SER A 15 1.83 0.42 -4.33
N ARG A 16 1.94 0.91 -5.58
CA ARG A 16 3.03 1.79 -6.05
C ARG A 16 2.94 3.23 -5.54
N ALA A 17 1.72 3.69 -5.24
CA ALA A 17 1.57 4.97 -4.58
C ALA A 17 1.93 4.87 -3.09
N LEU A 18 1.60 3.73 -2.46
CA LEU A 18 1.84 3.51 -1.04
C LEU A 18 3.33 3.26 -0.73
N PHE A 19 4.04 2.58 -1.62
CA PHE A 19 5.44 2.20 -1.45
C PHE A 19 6.29 2.57 -2.65
N GLU A 20 7.55 2.94 -2.40
CA GLU A 20 8.54 3.17 -3.44
C GLU A 20 8.89 1.83 -4.10
N LEU A 21 8.34 1.60 -5.30
CA LEU A 21 8.50 0.38 -6.11
C LEU A 21 9.04 0.67 -7.52
N GLU A 22 9.58 1.87 -7.74
CA GLU A 22 10.08 2.31 -9.05
C GLU A 22 11.29 1.48 -9.49
N GLY A 23 12.19 1.12 -8.57
CA GLY A 23 13.38 0.32 -8.90
C GLY A 23 13.04 -1.09 -9.38
N GLU A 24 12.04 -1.72 -8.77
CA GLU A 24 11.52 -3.01 -9.19
C GLU A 24 10.80 -2.91 -10.54
N ASN A 25 10.08 -1.81 -10.79
CA ASN A 25 9.46 -1.56 -12.10
C ASN A 25 10.51 -1.42 -13.21
N ASP A 26 11.59 -0.69 -12.97
CA ASP A 26 12.67 -0.53 -13.94
C ASP A 26 13.30 -1.88 -14.29
N ILE A 27 13.50 -2.77 -13.30
CA ILE A 27 13.99 -4.13 -13.54
C ILE A 27 13.00 -4.92 -14.40
N TYR A 28 11.70 -4.81 -14.12
CA TYR A 28 10.67 -5.47 -14.92
C TYR A 28 10.68 -4.98 -16.37
N GLU A 29 10.68 -3.67 -16.59
CA GLU A 29 10.62 -3.07 -17.92
C GLU A 29 11.90 -3.33 -18.73
N SER A 30 13.07 -3.26 -18.09
CA SER A 30 14.37 -3.38 -18.78
C SER A 30 14.88 -4.82 -18.92
N LYS A 31 14.59 -5.70 -17.94
CA LYS A 31 15.16 -7.06 -17.85
C LYS A 31 14.11 -8.17 -17.88
N GLY A 32 12.84 -7.81 -17.90
CA GLY A 32 11.72 -8.74 -17.99
C GLY A 32 11.40 -9.47 -16.68
N VAL A 33 10.33 -10.27 -16.75
CA VAL A 33 9.69 -10.95 -15.62
C VAL A 33 10.66 -11.77 -14.76
N LYS A 34 11.59 -12.51 -15.39
CA LYS A 34 12.48 -13.42 -14.66
C LYS A 34 13.41 -12.66 -13.71
N ALA A 35 14.08 -11.62 -14.22
CA ALA A 35 14.97 -10.79 -13.41
C ALA A 35 14.22 -10.04 -12.31
N TYR A 36 12.99 -9.61 -12.59
CA TYR A 36 12.09 -9.01 -11.59
C TYR A 36 11.76 -10.00 -10.47
N SER A 37 11.37 -11.24 -10.80
CA SER A 37 11.06 -12.27 -9.79
C SER A 37 12.27 -12.65 -8.95
N ASP A 38 13.44 -12.84 -9.56
CA ASP A 38 14.68 -13.15 -8.84
C ASP A 38 15.04 -12.00 -7.87
N TYR A 39 14.92 -10.74 -8.32
CA TYR A 39 15.16 -9.57 -7.47
C TYR A 39 14.19 -9.49 -6.28
N GLN A 40 12.90 -9.74 -6.51
CA GLN A 40 11.87 -9.73 -5.46
C GLN A 40 12.11 -10.82 -4.42
N LEU A 41 12.57 -12.02 -4.84
CA LEU A 41 12.94 -13.11 -3.92
C LEU A 41 14.16 -12.75 -3.07
N GLU A 42 15.22 -12.21 -3.68
CA GLU A 42 16.42 -11.80 -2.94
C GLU A 42 16.14 -10.67 -1.92
N HIS A 43 15.13 -9.85 -2.20
CA HIS A 43 14.79 -8.67 -1.40
C HIS A 43 13.46 -8.82 -0.61
N GLU A 44 12.89 -10.03 -0.52
CA GLU A 44 11.56 -10.25 0.07
C GLU A 44 11.45 -9.75 1.53
N ASN A 45 12.56 -9.81 2.26
CA ASN A 45 12.65 -9.42 3.67
C ASN A 45 13.01 -7.94 3.87
N LYS A 46 13.20 -7.19 2.77
CA LYS A 46 13.52 -5.77 2.82
C LYS A 46 12.24 -4.95 2.94
N ILE A 47 12.15 -4.17 4.02
CA ILE A 47 11.02 -3.27 4.20
C ILE A 47 11.02 -2.23 3.08
N LEU A 48 9.87 -2.12 2.40
CA LEU A 48 9.66 -1.15 1.34
C LEU A 48 9.69 0.27 1.91
N LYS A 49 10.29 1.18 1.16
CA LYS A 49 10.31 2.59 1.54
C LYS A 49 8.92 3.21 1.31
N PRO A 50 8.54 4.22 2.13
CA PRO A 50 7.32 4.99 1.92
C PRO A 50 7.24 5.58 0.51
N GLY A 51 6.13 5.35 -0.19
CA GLY A 51 5.81 6.01 -1.45
C GLY A 51 5.12 7.36 -1.25
N SER A 52 4.68 7.96 -2.37
CA SER A 52 4.07 9.30 -2.39
C SER A 52 2.76 9.39 -1.56
N ALA A 53 1.96 8.33 -1.53
CA ALA A 53 0.70 8.28 -0.79
C ALA A 53 0.85 7.80 0.66
N PHE A 54 2.05 7.41 1.11
CA PHE A 54 2.24 6.81 2.43
C PHE A 54 1.81 7.73 3.58
N GLN A 55 2.17 9.02 3.50
CA GLN A 55 1.79 9.97 4.56
C GLN A 55 0.29 10.23 4.58
N LEU A 56 -0.37 10.23 3.41
CA LEU A 56 -1.82 10.35 3.32
C LEU A 56 -2.51 9.13 3.95
N ALA A 57 -2.08 7.92 3.59
CA ALA A 57 -2.60 6.68 4.16
C ALA A 57 -2.44 6.66 5.69
N LYS A 58 -1.27 7.09 6.19
CA LYS A 58 -1.01 7.21 7.63
C LYS A 58 -1.93 8.24 8.30
N ALA A 59 -2.16 9.39 7.67
CA ALA A 59 -3.03 10.44 8.19
C ALA A 59 -4.50 9.97 8.26
N LEU A 60 -4.99 9.34 7.20
CA LEU A 60 -6.34 8.75 7.17
C LEU A 60 -6.50 7.69 8.26
N ASN A 61 -5.57 6.74 8.37
CA ASN A 61 -5.61 5.72 9.40
C ASN A 61 -5.54 6.31 10.83
N ASN A 62 -4.89 7.46 11.03
CA ASN A 62 -4.87 8.13 12.33
C ASN A 62 -6.25 8.71 12.73
N LEU A 63 -7.16 8.96 11.79
CA LEU A 63 -8.52 9.40 12.12
C LEU A 63 -9.27 8.33 12.93
N ASN A 64 -8.98 7.05 12.68
CA ASN A 64 -9.54 5.94 13.45
C ASN A 64 -9.13 5.94 14.94
N LYS A 65 -8.19 6.80 15.36
CA LYS A 65 -7.77 6.95 16.77
C LYS A 65 -8.56 8.01 17.54
N ILE A 66 -9.46 8.74 16.86
CA ILE A 66 -10.28 9.78 17.48
C ILE A 66 -11.35 9.15 18.38
N ASP A 67 -11.91 8.02 17.94
CA ASP A 67 -12.86 7.22 18.71
C ASP A 67 -12.65 5.74 18.37
N ASP A 68 -12.21 4.95 19.35
CA ASP A 68 -11.94 3.51 19.18
C ASP A 68 -13.20 2.70 18.82
N LYS A 69 -14.40 3.26 18.96
CA LYS A 69 -15.67 2.64 18.56
C LYS A 69 -16.05 2.91 17.12
N LEU A 70 -15.43 3.90 16.47
CA LEU A 70 -15.77 4.32 15.11
C LEU A 70 -14.61 4.04 14.16
N ARG A 71 -14.87 3.22 13.14
CA ARG A 71 -13.97 3.08 12.00
C ARG A 71 -14.33 4.14 10.95
N LEU A 72 -13.64 5.28 11.02
CA LEU A 72 -13.88 6.43 10.14
C LEU A 72 -13.31 6.23 8.74
N THR A 73 -12.19 5.51 8.61
CA THR A 73 -11.54 5.25 7.33
C THR A 73 -11.14 3.79 7.18
N GLU A 74 -11.30 3.25 5.97
CA GLU A 74 -10.77 1.95 5.56
C GLU A 74 -9.89 2.14 4.33
N ILE A 75 -8.65 1.63 4.39
CA ILE A 75 -7.71 1.72 3.28
C ILE A 75 -7.58 0.35 2.64
N ILE A 76 -7.93 0.27 1.35
CA ILE A 76 -7.81 -0.95 0.55
C ILE A 76 -6.64 -0.78 -0.40
N ILE A 77 -5.67 -1.69 -0.30
CA ILE A 77 -4.52 -1.71 -1.21
C ILE A 77 -4.95 -2.39 -2.52
N MET A 78 -4.74 -1.68 -3.64
CA MET A 78 -5.06 -2.16 -4.98
C MET A 78 -3.77 -2.51 -5.74
N SER A 79 -3.76 -3.69 -6.37
CA SER A 79 -2.69 -4.18 -7.24
C SER A 79 -3.02 -3.94 -8.70
#